data_AF-A0A1E5UED4-F1
#
_entry.id   AF-A0A1E5UED4-F1
#
_cell.length_a   1.000
_cell.length_b   1.000
_cell.length_c   1.000
_cell.angle_alpha   90.00
_cell.angle_beta   90.00
_cell.angle_gamma   90.00
#
_symmetry.space_group_name_H-M   'P 1'
#
loop_
_entity.id
_entity.type
_entity.pdbx_description
1 polymer ?
#
loop_
_entity_poly.entity_id
_entity_poly.type
_entity_poly.pdbx_seq_one_letter_code
_entity_poly.pdbx_strand_id
1 'polypeptide(L)'
;MTKRILFLICFSICFLYQAQENLIQIKKEILSNVKTIQKNYKNKSLSEIQISDFFCENFYCSLCETDLLESNISNKQITNYLKYIIPFLEYKSLRKSKINYDSENQQYTLGFQTAKPDSKTGFEGAGALLTFIKENGKLKFCGIMLIP
;
A
#
# COMPACT_ATOMS: atom_id res chain seq x y z
N MET A 1 -19.44 9.29 40.41
CA MET A 1 -18.61 8.31 39.67
C MET A 1 -19.06 8.13 38.22
N THR A 2 -20.37 8.14 37.94
CA THR A 2 -20.98 7.95 36.60
C THR A 2 -20.59 8.98 35.53
N LYS A 3 -20.52 10.28 35.84
CA LYS A 3 -20.18 11.32 34.83
C LYS A 3 -18.75 11.20 34.28
N ARG A 4 -17.79 10.77 35.10
CA ARG A 4 -16.39 10.58 34.68
C ARG A 4 -16.21 9.36 33.77
N ILE A 5 -16.93 8.27 34.06
CA ILE A 5 -16.92 7.06 33.22
C ILE A 5 -17.58 7.35 31.86
N LEU A 6 -18.71 8.07 31.85
CA LEU A 6 -19.37 8.47 30.61
C LEU A 6 -18.48 9.37 29.75
N PHE A 7 -17.77 10.32 30.37
CA PHE A 7 -16.81 11.18 29.67
C PHE A 7 -15.65 10.37 29.06
N LEU A 8 -15.07 9.42 29.79
CA LEU A 8 -14.00 8.55 29.28
C LEU A 8 -14.47 7.69 28.12
N ILE A 9 -15.70 7.18 28.16
CA ILE A 9 -16.29 6.40 27.05
C ILE A 9 -16.48 7.31 25.82
N CYS A 10 -17.08 8.49 25.97
CA CYS A 10 -17.24 9.44 24.87
C CYS A 10 -15.89 9.87 24.27
N PHE A 11 -14.91 10.15 25.12
CA PHE A 11 -13.57 10.52 24.69
C PHE A 11 -12.92 9.40 23.87
N SER A 12 -12.99 8.14 24.36
CA SER A 12 -12.45 6.97 23.68
C SER A 12 -13.08 6.74 22.30
N ILE A 13 -14.41 6.95 22.18
CA ILE A 13 -15.12 6.86 20.91
C ILE A 13 -14.63 7.91 19.92
N CYS A 14 -14.34 9.13 20.37
CA CYS A 14 -13.80 10.19 19.51
C CYS A 14 -12.41 9.83 18.95
N PHE A 15 -11.51 9.23 19.74
CA PHE A 15 -10.20 8.79 19.24
C PHE A 15 -10.30 7.68 18.21
N LEU A 16 -11.17 6.69 18.46
CA LEU A 16 -11.41 5.60 17.52
C LEU A 16 -11.96 6.13 16.19
N TYR A 17 -12.89 7.09 16.24
CA TYR A 17 -13.43 7.72 15.05
C TYR A 17 -12.37 8.51 14.27
N GLN A 18 -11.55 9.30 14.96
CA GLN A 18 -10.45 10.05 14.33
C GLN A 18 -9.41 9.12 13.68
N ALA A 19 -9.06 8.02 14.34
CA ALA A 19 -8.13 7.03 13.79
C ALA A 19 -8.70 6.39 12.51
N GLN A 20 -10.01 6.09 12.50
CA GLN A 20 -10.68 5.52 11.34
C GLN A 20 -10.78 6.52 10.18
N GLU A 21 -11.12 7.79 10.44
CA GLU A 21 -11.12 8.86 9.44
C GLU A 21 -9.72 9.07 8.84
N ASN A 22 -8.67 9.01 9.67
CA ASN A 22 -7.29 9.12 9.18
C ASN A 22 -6.94 7.98 8.21
N LEU A 23 -7.30 6.73 8.52
CA LEU A 23 -7.10 5.60 7.63
C LEU A 23 -7.86 5.74 6.31
N ILE A 24 -9.10 6.24 6.35
CA ILE A 24 -9.89 6.51 5.15
C ILE A 24 -9.20 7.58 4.28
N GLN A 25 -8.68 8.64 4.89
CA GLN A 25 -7.98 9.70 4.19
C GLN A 25 -6.67 9.21 3.56
N ILE A 26 -5.86 8.45 4.31
CA ILE A 26 -4.66 7.81 3.79
C ILE A 26 -5.02 6.90 2.61
N LYS A 27 -6.07 6.07 2.73
CA LYS A 27 -6.54 5.22 1.63
C LYS A 27 -6.88 6.02 0.37
N LYS A 28 -7.57 7.15 0.50
CA LYS A 28 -7.88 8.04 -0.64
C LYS A 28 -6.61 8.59 -1.29
N GLU A 29 -5.63 8.99 -0.49
CA GLU A 29 -4.31 9.45 -0.97
C GLU A 29 -3.60 8.34 -1.75
N ILE A 30 -3.53 7.11 -1.20
CA ILE A 30 -2.94 5.94 -1.88
C ILE A 30 -3.58 5.75 -3.26
N LEU A 31 -4.91 5.71 -3.30
CA LEU A 31 -5.69 5.45 -4.51
C LEU A 31 -5.52 6.56 -5.56
N SER A 32 -5.29 7.79 -5.13
CA SER A 32 -4.96 8.92 -6.01
C SER A 32 -3.56 8.77 -6.61
N ASN A 33 -2.57 8.41 -5.78
CA ASN A 33 -1.20 8.17 -6.23
C ASN A 33 -1.15 7.00 -7.21
N VAL A 34 -1.83 5.89 -6.92
CA VAL A 34 -1.95 4.73 -7.81
C VAL A 34 -2.49 5.13 -9.19
N LYS A 35 -3.59 5.89 -9.24
CA LYS A 35 -4.14 6.39 -10.52
C LYS A 35 -3.14 7.24 -11.29
N THR A 36 -2.40 8.09 -10.59
CA THR A 36 -1.40 8.98 -11.18
C THR A 36 -0.23 8.18 -11.76
N ILE A 37 0.30 7.22 -11.00
CA ILE A 37 1.35 6.30 -11.43
C ILE A 37 0.91 5.52 -12.67
N GLN A 38 -0.27 4.88 -12.63
CA GLN A 38 -0.80 4.11 -13.76
C GLN A 38 -0.98 4.97 -15.02
N LYS A 39 -1.53 6.18 -14.88
CA LYS A 39 -1.72 7.12 -16.00
C LYS A 39 -0.39 7.52 -16.62
N ASN A 40 0.58 7.94 -15.80
CA ASN A 40 1.87 8.40 -16.28
C ASN A 40 2.69 7.24 -16.87
N TYR A 41 2.58 6.03 -16.33
CA TYR A 41 3.24 4.85 -16.87
C TYR A 41 2.70 4.50 -18.25
N LYS A 42 1.37 4.48 -18.42
CA LYS A 42 0.71 4.25 -19.72
C LYS A 42 1.15 5.26 -20.78
N ASN A 43 1.34 6.52 -20.37
CA ASN A 43 1.78 7.61 -21.23
C ASN A 43 3.31 7.68 -21.42
N LYS A 44 4.07 6.74 -20.84
CA LYS A 44 5.54 6.75 -20.82
C LYS A 44 6.14 8.07 -20.32
N SER A 45 5.47 8.69 -19.34
CA SER A 45 5.77 10.04 -18.85
C SER A 45 6.14 10.09 -17.37
N LEU A 46 6.46 8.93 -16.75
CA LEU A 46 6.96 8.89 -15.37
C LEU A 46 8.41 9.41 -15.36
N SER A 47 8.64 10.57 -14.74
CA SER A 47 9.99 11.12 -14.57
C SER A 47 10.66 10.56 -13.32
N GLU A 48 11.98 10.68 -13.22
CA GLU A 48 12.74 10.28 -12.02
C GLU A 48 12.25 11.01 -10.76
N ILE A 49 11.88 12.28 -10.88
CA ILE A 49 11.31 13.06 -9.77
C ILE A 49 9.99 12.42 -9.29
N GLN A 50 9.12 12.03 -10.23
CA GLN A 50 7.87 11.35 -9.88
C GLN A 50 8.13 9.98 -9.27
N ILE A 51 9.19 9.27 -9.69
CA ILE A 51 9.58 8.01 -9.07
C ILE A 51 9.98 8.25 -7.61
N SER A 52 10.88 9.20 -7.31
CA SER A 52 11.24 9.53 -5.92
C SER A 52 10.07 10.04 -5.08
N ASP A 53 9.09 10.70 -5.71
CA ASP A 53 7.89 11.18 -5.03
C ASP A 53 6.93 10.04 -4.66
N PHE A 54 6.85 8.99 -5.47
CA PHE A 54 5.89 7.90 -5.30
C PHE A 54 6.46 6.63 -4.71
N PHE A 55 7.77 6.40 -4.78
CA PHE A 55 8.42 5.14 -4.38
C PHE A 55 9.47 5.37 -3.29
N CYS A 56 9.61 4.39 -2.41
CA CYS A 56 10.60 4.41 -1.34
C CYS A 56 11.98 4.02 -1.86
N GLU A 57 13.04 4.57 -1.28
CA GLU A 57 14.44 4.19 -1.58
C GLU A 57 14.78 2.81 -1.01
N ASN A 58 14.07 2.37 0.03
CA ASN A 58 14.09 0.99 0.51
C ASN A 58 12.84 0.31 -0.03
N PHE A 59 12.98 -0.42 -1.15
CA PHE A 59 11.85 -1.03 -1.84
C PHE A 59 11.93 -2.55 -1.82
N TYR A 60 10.86 -3.20 -1.38
CA TYR A 60 10.73 -4.65 -1.40
C TYR A 60 9.89 -5.11 -2.59
N CYS A 61 10.38 -6.07 -3.37
CA CYS A 61 9.65 -6.60 -4.52
C CYS A 61 9.78 -8.11 -4.65
N SER A 62 8.83 -8.88 -4.12
CA SER A 62 8.82 -10.35 -4.27
C SER A 62 8.50 -10.85 -5.69
N LEU A 63 8.32 -9.94 -6.64
CA LEU A 63 7.95 -10.20 -8.04
C LEU A 63 9.08 -9.83 -9.01
N CYS A 64 10.06 -9.08 -8.52
CA CYS A 64 11.20 -8.62 -9.29
C CYS A 64 12.27 -9.72 -9.24
N GLU A 65 13.21 -9.73 -10.19
CA GLU A 65 14.32 -10.71 -10.26
C GLU A 65 15.33 -10.61 -9.09
N THR A 66 14.92 -9.97 -7.99
CA THR A 66 15.66 -9.65 -6.78
C THR A 66 14.71 -9.89 -5.59
N ASP A 67 14.70 -11.11 -5.06
CA ASP A 67 13.83 -11.52 -3.93
C ASP A 67 14.21 -10.88 -2.58
N LEU A 68 15.04 -9.84 -2.58
CA LEU A 68 15.59 -9.21 -1.40
C LEU A 68 15.08 -7.77 -1.27
N LEU A 69 14.99 -7.31 -0.03
CA LEU A 69 14.85 -5.88 0.26
C LEU A 69 16.12 -5.18 -0.25
N GLU A 70 15.98 -4.38 -1.30
CA GLU A 70 17.07 -3.55 -1.79
C GLU A 70 17.03 -2.19 -1.08
N SER A 71 18.09 -1.90 -0.32
CA SER A 71 18.30 -0.58 0.27
C SER A 71 18.95 0.38 -0.72
N ASN A 72 18.53 1.64 -0.73
CA ASN A 72 19.04 2.68 -1.63
C ASN A 72 18.85 2.35 -3.12
N ILE A 73 17.69 1.79 -3.47
CA ILE A 73 17.34 1.50 -4.87
C ILE A 73 17.31 2.78 -5.70
N SER A 74 17.94 2.76 -6.86
CA SER A 74 17.92 3.90 -7.78
C SER A 74 16.56 4.05 -8.48
N ASN A 75 16.21 5.29 -8.88
CA ASN A 75 15.04 5.55 -9.71
C ASN A 75 15.04 4.72 -11.01
N LYS A 76 16.22 4.43 -11.55
CA LYS A 76 16.41 3.57 -12.72
C LYS A 76 16.01 2.12 -12.43
N GLN A 77 16.40 1.57 -11.29
CA GLN A 77 15.98 0.22 -10.87
C GLN A 77 14.46 0.16 -10.66
N ILE A 78 13.86 1.13 -9.96
CA ILE A 78 12.39 1.20 -9.82
C ILE A 78 11.71 1.24 -11.19
N THR A 79 12.23 2.03 -12.13
CA THR A 79 11.71 2.09 -13.51
C THR A 79 11.68 0.71 -14.16
N ASN A 80 12.75 -0.07 -14.00
CA ASN A 80 12.83 -1.43 -14.53
C ASN A 80 11.82 -2.38 -13.86
N TYR A 81 11.51 -2.16 -12.59
CA TYR A 81 10.53 -2.94 -11.82
C TYR A 81 9.08 -2.58 -12.15
N LEU A 82 8.81 -1.40 -12.71
CA LEU A 82 7.44 -0.95 -13.02
C LEU A 82 6.67 -1.96 -13.88
N LYS A 83 7.33 -2.64 -14.84
CA LYS A 83 6.67 -3.63 -15.70
C LYS A 83 6.09 -4.81 -14.89
N TYR A 84 6.69 -5.16 -13.76
CA TYR A 84 6.25 -6.22 -12.86
C TYR A 84 5.24 -5.71 -11.82
N ILE A 85 5.41 -4.47 -11.35
CA ILE A 85 4.62 -3.86 -10.28
C ILE A 85 3.26 -3.33 -10.77
N ILE A 86 3.22 -2.66 -11.93
CA ILE A 86 2.04 -1.94 -12.43
C ILE A 86 0.77 -2.81 -12.51
N PRO A 87 0.82 -4.09 -12.92
CA PRO A 87 -0.35 -4.98 -12.90
C PRO A 87 -1.01 -5.10 -11.52
N PHE A 88 -0.25 -4.93 -10.44
CA PHE A 88 -0.74 -5.05 -9.06
C PHE A 88 -1.14 -3.71 -8.43
N LEU A 89 -0.76 -2.59 -9.03
CA LEU A 89 -1.28 -1.26 -8.69
C LEU A 89 -2.71 -1.07 -9.25
N GLU A 90 -3.57 -2.06 -9.11
CA GLU A 90 -4.89 -2.10 -9.74
C GLU A 90 -5.94 -1.37 -8.89
N TYR A 91 -6.40 -0.22 -9.38
CA TYR A 91 -7.29 0.66 -8.62
C TYR A 91 -8.57 -0.01 -8.13
N LYS A 92 -9.24 -0.88 -8.91
CA LYS A 92 -10.53 -1.45 -8.49
C LYS A 92 -10.35 -2.42 -7.33
N SER A 93 -9.32 -3.25 -7.34
CA SER A 93 -8.99 -4.19 -6.26
C SER A 93 -8.54 -3.43 -5.01
N LEU A 94 -7.64 -2.46 -5.15
CA LEU A 94 -7.16 -1.65 -4.02
C LEU A 94 -8.26 -0.76 -3.42
N ARG A 95 -9.22 -0.30 -4.23
CA ARG A 95 -10.38 0.43 -3.70
C ARG A 95 -11.24 -0.45 -2.79
N LYS A 96 -11.36 -1.74 -3.11
CA LYS A 96 -12.15 -2.70 -2.34
C LYS A 96 -11.41 -3.26 -1.12
N SER A 97 -10.07 -3.27 -1.14
CA SER A 97 -9.28 -3.80 -0.03
C SER A 97 -9.42 -2.97 1.24
N LYS A 98 -9.30 -3.61 2.40
CA LYS A 98 -9.20 -2.90 3.68
C LYS A 98 -7.79 -2.33 3.82
N ILE A 99 -7.68 -1.09 4.30
CA ILE A 99 -6.40 -0.52 4.71
C ILE A 99 -6.12 -0.93 6.15
N ASN A 100 -4.90 -1.34 6.44
CA ASN A 100 -4.42 -1.56 7.79
C ASN A 100 -3.22 -0.66 8.06
N TYR A 101 -2.99 -0.34 9.34
CA TYR A 101 -1.78 0.31 9.80
C TYR A 101 -1.08 -0.61 10.78
N ASP A 102 0.17 -0.91 10.47
CA ASP A 102 1.08 -1.67 11.31
C ASP A 102 1.93 -0.64 12.07
N SER A 103 1.71 -0.57 13.38
CA SER A 103 2.38 0.39 14.26
C SER A 103 3.84 0.04 14.54
N GLU A 104 4.20 -1.25 14.46
CA GLU A 104 5.57 -1.69 14.73
C GLU A 104 6.50 -1.22 13.61
N ASN A 105 6.06 -1.42 12.37
CA ASN A 105 6.82 -1.02 11.18
C ASN A 105 6.42 0.37 10.64
N GLN A 106 5.48 1.05 11.29
CA GLN A 106 4.93 2.37 10.90
C GLN A 106 4.46 2.42 9.45
N GLN A 107 3.83 1.35 8.98
CA GLN A 107 3.48 1.16 7.58
C GLN A 107 1.97 0.96 7.37
N TYR A 108 1.48 1.39 6.22
CA TYR A 108 0.12 1.11 5.76
C TYR A 108 0.14 -0.03 4.77
N THR A 109 -0.85 -0.92 4.85
CA THR A 109 -0.97 -2.04 3.92
C THR A 109 -2.34 -2.10 3.26
N LEU A 110 -2.34 -2.48 1.98
CA LEU A 110 -3.53 -2.83 1.20
C LEU A 110 -3.31 -4.20 0.58
N GLY A 111 -4.14 -5.17 0.96
CA GLY A 111 -4.07 -6.54 0.42
C GLY A 111 -5.29 -6.88 -0.43
N PHE A 112 -5.09 -7.60 -1.53
CA PHE A 112 -6.18 -8.14 -2.34
C PHE A 112 -5.85 -9.52 -2.89
N GLN A 113 -6.89 -10.29 -3.20
CA GLN A 113 -6.78 -11.62 -3.77
C GLN A 113 -6.48 -11.55 -5.27
N THR A 114 -5.43 -12.24 -5.71
CA THR A 114 -5.00 -12.35 -7.10
C THR A 114 -5.54 -13.61 -7.77
N ALA A 115 -5.74 -14.69 -7.01
CA ALA A 115 -6.36 -15.93 -7.47
C ALA A 115 -7.33 -16.50 -6.42
N LYS A 116 -8.46 -17.02 -6.88
CA LYS A 116 -9.49 -17.63 -6.01
C LYS A 116 -9.03 -19.02 -5.54
N PRO A 117 -9.47 -19.47 -4.35
CA PRO A 117 -9.25 -20.84 -3.95
C PRO A 117 -10.03 -21.79 -4.86
N ASP A 118 -9.50 -22.99 -5.05
CA ASP A 118 -10.16 -24.08 -5.74
C ASP A 118 -10.14 -25.34 -4.87
N SER A 119 -11.31 -25.66 -4.32
CA SER A 119 -11.49 -26.81 -3.43
C SER A 119 -11.32 -28.15 -4.13
N LYS A 120 -11.43 -28.22 -5.47
CA LYS A 120 -11.25 -29.48 -6.22
C LYS A 120 -9.78 -29.83 -6.37
N THR A 121 -8.92 -28.83 -6.49
CA THR A 121 -7.46 -29.00 -6.63
C THR A 121 -6.72 -28.85 -5.31
N GLY A 122 -7.40 -28.37 -4.26
CA GLY A 122 -6.78 -28.07 -2.96
C GLY A 122 -6.02 -26.75 -2.95
N PHE A 123 -6.17 -25.92 -3.97
CA PHE A 123 -5.51 -24.63 -4.06
C PHE A 123 -6.19 -23.60 -3.13
N GLU A 124 -5.41 -22.95 -2.26
CA GLU A 124 -5.93 -22.03 -1.24
C GLU A 124 -6.17 -20.60 -1.76
N GLY A 125 -5.76 -20.33 -3.01
CA GLY A 125 -5.82 -19.00 -3.62
C GLY A 125 -4.45 -18.34 -3.61
N ALA A 126 -4.40 -17.08 -4.04
CA ALA A 126 -3.18 -16.27 -3.93
C ALA A 126 -3.56 -14.81 -3.71
N GLY A 127 -2.66 -14.02 -3.14
CA GLY A 127 -2.85 -12.61 -2.84
C GLY A 127 -1.65 -11.74 -3.16
N ALA A 128 -1.88 -10.44 -3.15
CA ALA A 128 -0.84 -9.41 -3.17
C ALA A 128 -1.05 -8.47 -1.99
N LEU A 129 0.04 -8.16 -1.29
CA LEU A 129 0.11 -7.20 -0.20
C LEU A 129 1.00 -6.03 -0.63
N LEU A 130 0.43 -4.84 -0.65
CA LEU A 130 1.14 -3.61 -0.98
C LEU A 130 1.40 -2.81 0.28
N THR A 131 2.64 -2.33 0.43
CA THR A 131 3.13 -1.59 1.59
C THR A 131 3.42 -0.14 1.24
N PHE A 132 3.01 0.77 2.12
CA PHE A 132 3.19 2.21 1.96
C PHE A 132 3.70 2.84 3.26
N ILE A 133 4.60 3.81 3.16
CA ILE A 133 5.10 4.58 4.30
C ILE A 133 4.83 6.06 4.03
N LYS A 134 4.54 6.82 5.09
CA LYS A 134 4.44 8.28 5.02
C LYS A 134 5.77 8.90 5.42
N GLU A 135 6.56 9.32 4.43
CA GLU A 135 7.86 9.95 4.62
C GLU A 135 7.78 11.44 4.26
N ASN A 136 8.22 12.32 5.17
CA ASN A 136 8.21 13.77 4.93
C ASN A 136 6.84 14.31 4.47
N GLY A 137 5.75 13.75 5.02
CA GLY A 137 4.38 14.12 4.67
C GLY A 137 3.87 13.54 3.36
N LYS A 138 4.70 12.85 2.57
CA LYS A 138 4.32 12.18 1.32
C LYS A 138 4.11 10.69 1.55
N LEU A 139 3.00 10.15 1.04
CA LEU A 139 2.78 8.72 1.03
C LEU A 139 3.48 8.05 -0.16
N LYS A 140 4.44 7.18 0.15
CA LYS A 140 5.24 6.45 -0.82
C LYS A 140 4.94 4.97 -0.78
N PHE A 141 5.08 4.32 -1.93
CA PHE A 141 4.95 2.89 -2.13
C PHE A 141 6.30 2.21 -1.90
N CYS A 142 6.37 1.36 -0.89
CA CYS A 142 7.63 0.75 -0.44
C CYS A 142 7.75 -0.73 -0.75
N GLY A 143 6.68 -1.39 -1.20
CA GLY A 143 6.87 -2.73 -1.69
C GLY A 143 5.61 -3.53 -1.98
N ILE A 144 5.86 -4.65 -2.63
CA ILE A 144 4.86 -5.65 -2.95
C ILE A 144 5.35 -7.03 -2.57
N MET A 145 4.46 -7.77 -1.90
CA MET A 145 4.64 -9.17 -1.55
C MET A 145 3.50 -9.99 -2.15
N LEU A 146 3.83 -11.08 -2.85
CA LEU A 146 2.87 -12.12 -3.17
C LEU A 146 2.70 -13.08 -1.99
N ILE A 147 1.46 -13.46 -1.74
CA ILE A 147 1.08 -14.46 -0.75
C ILE A 147 0.57 -15.67 -1.56
N PRO A 148 1.27 -16.82 -1.53
CA PRO A 148 0.85 -18.03 -2.21
C PRO A 148 -0.36 -18.70 -1.56
#